data_AF-A0A941FR85-F1
#
_entry.id   AF-A0A941FR85-F1
#
_cell.length_a   1.000
_cell.length_b   1.000
_cell.length_c   1.000
_cell.angle_alpha   90.00
_cell.angle_beta   90.00
_cell.angle_gamma   90.00
#
_symmetry.space_group_name_H-M   'P 1'
#
loop_
_entity.id
_entity.type
_entity.pdbx_description
1 polymer ?
#
loop_
_entity_poly.entity_id
_entity_poly.type
_entity_poly.pdbx_seq_one_letter_code
_entity_poly.pdbx_strand_id
1 'polypeptide(L)'
;MLLLIQNEVFPNYLNITKEGVFDKYFSYSVLFLCCINNISGTPYSREGKYHYLLKSVPFDEKYVYFSKVIFSSIISIIAVVISFLIFALFGYWEMENAVMLLITSCLVVCYNLLTPLYDMKNPSIEWENPSVAIKSNPNVLISLLYGLPLLILVTAIHFGLVWFSVQPLIGALMILVIAIAINSI
;
A
#
# COMPACT_ATOMS: atom_id res chain seq x y z
N MET A 1 20.92 -25.70 8.05
CA MET A 1 20.26 -26.17 9.29
C MET A 1 18.81 -25.69 9.39
N LEU A 2 18.51 -24.38 9.26
CA LEU A 2 17.14 -23.86 9.18
C LEU A 2 16.30 -24.47 8.03
N LEU A 3 16.89 -24.65 6.85
CA LEU A 3 16.24 -25.28 5.68
C LEU A 3 15.84 -26.76 5.91
N LEU A 4 16.56 -27.49 6.76
CA LEU A 4 16.25 -28.90 7.04
C LEU A 4 15.11 -29.05 8.05
N ILE A 5 15.02 -28.13 9.02
CA ILE A 5 13.93 -28.09 10.02
C ILE A 5 12.59 -27.75 9.35
N GLN A 6 12.63 -26.94 8.30
CA GLN A 6 11.43 -26.46 7.61
C GLN A 6 10.71 -27.55 6.80
N ASN A 7 11.46 -28.54 6.28
CA ASN A 7 10.93 -29.62 5.46
C ASN A 7 10.20 -30.72 6.25
N GLU A 8 10.48 -30.87 7.56
CA GLU A 8 9.91 -31.96 8.36
C GLU A 8 8.67 -31.56 9.17
N VAL A 9 8.51 -30.26 9.49
CA VAL A 9 7.49 -29.79 10.45
C VAL A 9 6.30 -29.10 9.77
N PHE A 10 6.49 -28.49 8.60
CA PHE A 10 5.43 -27.74 7.92
C PHE A 10 4.71 -28.59 6.87
N PRO A 11 3.36 -28.58 6.84
CA PRO A 11 2.62 -29.25 5.79
C PRO A 11 3.00 -28.67 4.41
N ASN A 12 2.97 -29.49 3.37
CA ASN A 12 3.54 -29.25 2.03
C ASN A 12 3.13 -27.94 1.32
N TYR A 13 2.14 -27.20 1.81
CA TYR A 13 1.69 -25.90 1.32
C TYR A 13 2.32 -24.69 2.04
N LEU A 14 2.96 -24.91 3.20
CA LEU A 14 3.69 -23.90 4.00
C LEU A 14 5.21 -23.99 3.82
N ASN A 15 5.67 -24.87 2.92
CA ASN A 15 7.09 -25.04 2.67
C ASN A 15 7.63 -23.92 1.76
N ILE A 16 8.34 -22.97 2.37
CA ILE A 16 8.90 -21.76 1.71
C ILE A 16 9.90 -22.12 0.59
N THR A 17 10.42 -23.36 0.58
CA THR A 17 11.38 -23.83 -0.42
C THR A 17 10.75 -24.29 -1.74
N LYS A 18 9.41 -24.35 -1.85
CA LYS A 18 8.74 -24.61 -3.13
C LYS A 18 8.77 -23.36 -4.01
N GLU A 19 9.15 -23.55 -5.27
CA GLU A 19 9.09 -22.53 -6.33
C GLU A 19 7.69 -21.85 -6.34
N GLY A 20 7.66 -20.52 -6.33
CA GLY A 20 6.45 -19.70 -6.37
C GLY A 20 5.77 -19.39 -5.03
N VAL A 21 6.18 -19.99 -3.90
CA VAL A 21 5.64 -19.66 -2.56
C VAL A 21 6.25 -18.37 -2.01
N PHE A 22 7.57 -18.20 -2.17
CA PHE A 22 8.31 -17.03 -1.73
C PHE A 22 7.84 -15.74 -2.43
N ASP A 23 7.62 -15.80 -3.74
CA ASP A 23 7.15 -14.70 -4.59
C ASP A 23 5.81 -14.12 -4.14
N LYS A 24 4.90 -15.00 -3.70
CA LYS A 24 3.58 -14.59 -3.18
C LYS A 24 3.73 -13.84 -1.87
N TYR A 25 4.52 -14.37 -0.93
CA TYR A 25 4.76 -13.71 0.35
C TYR A 25 5.48 -12.37 0.20
N PHE A 26 6.39 -12.25 -0.77
CA PHE A 26 7.05 -10.99 -1.10
C PHE A 26 6.02 -9.92 -1.49
N SER A 27 5.14 -10.24 -2.43
CA SER A 27 4.11 -9.29 -2.91
C SER A 27 3.18 -8.82 -1.80
N TYR A 28 2.74 -9.72 -0.91
CA TYR A 28 1.95 -9.35 0.28
C TYR A 28 2.73 -8.47 1.26
N SER A 29 4.02 -8.75 1.44
CA SER A 29 4.88 -7.95 2.32
C SER A 29 5.07 -6.55 1.78
N VAL A 30 5.29 -6.40 0.47
CA VAL A 30 5.39 -5.08 -0.18
C VAL A 30 4.09 -4.30 -0.01
N LEU A 31 2.93 -4.93 -0.25
CA LEU A 31 1.64 -4.29 -0.06
C LEU A 31 1.44 -3.81 1.38
N PHE A 32 1.72 -4.67 2.36
CA PHE A 32 1.63 -4.35 3.78
C PHE A 32 2.55 -3.18 4.19
N LEU A 33 3.82 -3.22 3.77
CA LEU A 33 4.78 -2.16 4.04
C LEU A 33 4.39 -0.83 3.38
N CYS A 34 3.77 -0.87 2.21
CA CYS A 34 3.25 0.33 1.57
C CYS A 34 2.06 0.94 2.32
N CYS A 35 1.19 0.12 2.91
CA CYS A 35 0.11 0.61 3.78
C CYS A 35 0.65 1.17 5.11
N ILE A 36 1.75 0.62 5.64
CA ILE A 36 2.41 1.20 6.82
C ILE A 36 3.11 2.51 6.48
N ASN A 37 3.63 2.65 5.25
CA ASN A 37 4.26 3.87 4.81
C ASN A 37 3.23 5.01 4.75
N ASN A 38 3.36 5.91 5.70
CA ASN A 38 2.37 6.94 5.94
C ASN A 38 2.74 8.29 5.33
N ILE A 39 3.12 8.27 4.05
CA ILE A 39 3.45 9.52 3.36
C ILE A 39 2.22 10.39 3.10
N SER A 40 1.05 9.78 2.94
CA SER A 40 -0.23 10.41 2.60
C SER A 40 -1.16 10.67 3.77
N GLY A 41 -0.90 10.16 4.98
CA GLY A 41 -1.83 10.31 6.10
C GLY A 41 -1.62 11.55 6.99
N THR A 42 -0.52 12.30 6.83
CA THR A 42 -0.34 13.60 7.52
C THR A 42 0.03 14.81 6.63
N PRO A 43 -0.46 14.93 5.37
CA PRO A 43 0.03 15.92 4.43
C PRO A 43 -0.43 17.36 4.72
N TYR A 44 -1.46 17.56 5.55
CA TYR A 44 -1.92 18.87 6.02
C TYR A 44 -1.27 19.22 7.36
N SER A 45 -1.12 18.26 8.27
CA SER A 45 -0.37 18.45 9.52
C SER A 45 1.09 18.87 9.27
N ARG A 46 1.72 18.35 8.20
CA ARG A 46 3.10 18.70 7.80
C ARG A 46 3.30 20.18 7.44
N GLU A 47 2.25 20.86 7.02
CA GLU A 47 2.30 22.30 6.74
C GLU A 47 2.44 23.11 8.04
N GLY A 48 2.00 22.54 9.17
CA GLY A 48 2.09 23.15 10.48
C GLY A 48 1.52 24.56 10.49
N LYS A 49 2.29 25.50 11.06
CA LYS A 49 1.95 26.93 11.13
C LYS A 49 1.66 27.58 9.77
N TYR A 50 2.04 26.98 8.65
CA TYR A 50 1.76 27.48 7.30
C TYR A 50 0.44 26.95 6.71
N HIS A 51 -0.28 26.08 7.42
CA HIS A 51 -1.56 25.53 6.96
C HIS A 51 -2.58 26.63 6.58
N TYR A 52 -2.56 27.79 7.25
CA TYR A 52 -3.45 28.90 6.91
C TYR A 52 -3.23 29.43 5.48
N LEU A 53 -2.00 29.29 4.93
CA LEU A 53 -1.71 29.71 3.56
C LEU A 53 -2.54 28.91 2.57
N LEU A 54 -2.80 27.61 2.82
CA LEU A 54 -3.66 26.79 1.97
C LEU A 54 -5.09 27.34 1.87
N LYS A 55 -5.57 28.06 2.89
CA LYS A 55 -6.89 28.71 2.89
C LYS A 55 -6.91 30.06 2.18
N SER A 56 -5.74 30.69 2.03
CA SER A 56 -5.58 32.00 1.38
C SER A 56 -5.28 31.90 -0.12
N VAL A 57 -4.96 30.70 -0.60
CA VAL A 57 -4.61 30.45 -2.00
C VAL A 57 -5.89 30.41 -2.85
N PRO A 58 -5.91 30.97 -4.08
CA PRO A 58 -7.10 31.06 -4.93
C PRO A 58 -7.49 29.73 -5.61
N PHE A 59 -7.08 28.57 -5.06
CA PHE A 59 -7.40 27.26 -5.61
C PHE A 59 -8.51 26.59 -4.80
N ASP A 60 -9.35 25.80 -5.47
CA ASP A 60 -10.33 24.99 -4.75
C ASP A 60 -9.62 23.95 -3.86
N GLU A 61 -10.22 23.65 -2.71
CA GLU A 61 -9.72 22.65 -1.76
C GLU A 61 -9.50 21.28 -2.42
N LYS A 62 -10.32 20.94 -3.42
CA LYS A 62 -10.19 19.72 -4.21
C LYS A 62 -8.87 19.66 -4.98
N TYR A 63 -8.42 20.76 -5.60
CA TYR A 63 -7.15 20.81 -6.31
C TYR A 63 -5.97 20.64 -5.36
N VAL A 64 -6.01 21.29 -4.20
CA VAL A 64 -4.99 21.14 -3.15
C VAL A 64 -4.93 19.69 -2.68
N TYR A 65 -6.09 19.08 -2.41
CA TYR A 65 -6.19 17.68 -2.01
C TYR A 65 -5.60 16.73 -3.06
N PHE A 66 -6.04 16.82 -4.32
CA PHE A 66 -5.53 15.94 -5.37
C PHE A 66 -4.05 16.14 -5.63
N SER A 67 -3.51 17.36 -5.49
CA SER A 67 -2.07 17.59 -5.62
C SER A 67 -1.25 16.81 -4.57
N LYS A 68 -1.75 16.77 -3.33
CA LYS A 68 -1.14 16.02 -2.22
C LYS A 68 -1.27 14.50 -2.43
N VAL A 69 -2.44 14.04 -2.89
CA VAL A 69 -2.68 12.62 -3.23
C VAL A 69 -1.77 12.17 -4.38
N ILE A 70 -1.67 12.95 -5.46
CA ILE A 70 -0.81 12.64 -6.61
C ILE A 70 0.65 12.57 -6.18
N PHE A 71 1.13 13.57 -5.42
CA PHE A 71 2.52 13.58 -4.95
C PHE A 71 2.85 12.35 -4.10
N SER A 72 2.00 12.04 -3.11
CA SER A 72 2.18 10.85 -2.27
C SER A 72 2.11 9.55 -3.07
N SER A 73 1.22 9.47 -4.06
CA SER A 73 1.06 8.31 -4.95
C SER A 73 2.26 8.09 -5.84
N ILE A 74 2.84 9.14 -6.42
CA ILE A 74 4.06 9.03 -7.23
C ILE A 74 5.19 8.44 -6.38
N ILE A 75 5.40 8.96 -5.16
CA ILE A 75 6.46 8.47 -4.28
C ILE A 75 6.23 7.01 -3.89
N SER A 76 5.00 6.65 -3.52
CA SER A 76 4.70 5.26 -3.17
C SER A 76 4.80 4.30 -4.36
N ILE A 77 4.40 4.71 -5.57
CA ILE A 77 4.56 3.90 -6.79
C ILE A 77 6.05 3.68 -7.10
N ILE A 78 6.88 4.72 -6.98
CA ILE A 78 8.34 4.59 -7.15
C ILE A 78 8.88 3.55 -6.15
N ALA A 79 8.47 3.59 -4.88
CA ALA A 79 8.90 2.63 -3.87
C ALA A 79 8.46 1.19 -4.20
N VAL A 80 7.24 0.99 -4.69
CA VAL A 80 6.74 -0.31 -5.15
C VAL A 80 7.57 -0.81 -6.34
N VAL A 81 7.77 0.01 -7.36
CA VAL A 81 8.56 -0.37 -8.55
C VAL A 81 9.98 -0.75 -8.16
N ILE A 82 10.65 0.05 -7.31
CA ILE A 82 12.00 -0.27 -6.82
C ILE A 82 12.01 -1.60 -6.08
N SER A 83 11.00 -1.87 -5.25
CA SER A 83 10.91 -3.13 -4.49
C SER A 83 10.81 -4.34 -5.43
N PHE A 84 9.94 -4.30 -6.43
CA PHE A 84 9.82 -5.38 -7.43
C PHE A 84 11.04 -5.48 -8.36
N LEU A 85 11.70 -4.36 -8.70
CA LEU A 85 12.96 -4.40 -9.46
C LEU A 85 14.07 -5.08 -8.67
N ILE A 86 14.22 -4.75 -7.39
CA ILE A 86 15.18 -5.43 -6.50
C ILE A 86 14.86 -6.92 -6.44
N PHE A 87 13.58 -7.29 -6.31
CA PHE A 87 13.15 -8.68 -6.31
C PHE A 87 13.52 -9.42 -7.61
N ALA A 88 13.31 -8.77 -8.77
CA ALA A 88 13.68 -9.30 -10.08
C ALA A 88 15.19 -9.52 -10.22
N LEU A 89 16.04 -8.66 -9.64
CA LEU A 89 17.50 -8.81 -9.67
C LEU A 89 17.99 -10.08 -8.97
N PHE A 90 17.22 -10.62 -8.02
CA PHE A 90 17.53 -11.89 -7.37
C PHE A 90 17.08 -13.12 -8.18
N GLY A 91 16.56 -12.94 -9.40
CA GLY A 91 16.13 -14.02 -10.29
C GLY A 91 14.68 -14.46 -10.11
N TYR A 92 13.91 -13.81 -9.23
CA TYR A 92 12.51 -14.14 -8.95
C TYR A 92 11.55 -13.30 -9.82
N TRP A 93 11.60 -13.47 -11.15
CA TRP A 93 10.72 -12.74 -12.07
C TRP A 93 9.84 -13.67 -12.90
N GLU A 94 8.55 -13.69 -12.58
CA GLU A 94 7.50 -14.37 -13.33
C GLU A 94 6.42 -13.39 -13.80
N MET A 95 5.58 -13.82 -14.76
CA MET A 95 4.48 -13.00 -15.27
C MET A 95 3.48 -12.62 -14.17
N GLU A 96 3.29 -13.47 -13.16
CA GLU A 96 2.46 -13.20 -11.99
C GLU A 96 3.00 -12.01 -11.18
N ASN A 97 4.32 -11.86 -11.05
CA ASN A 97 4.96 -10.76 -10.32
C ASN A 97 4.70 -9.41 -10.99
N ALA A 98 4.64 -9.37 -12.33
CA ALA A 98 4.25 -8.18 -13.07
C ALA A 98 2.79 -7.78 -12.79
N VAL A 99 1.87 -8.75 -12.71
CA VAL A 99 0.47 -8.49 -12.35
C VAL A 99 0.36 -8.01 -10.90
N MET A 100 1.11 -8.61 -9.97
CA MET A 100 1.15 -8.20 -8.56
C MET A 100 1.72 -6.79 -8.37
N LEU A 101 2.70 -6.38 -9.17
CA LEU A 101 3.20 -5.00 -9.20
C LEU A 101 2.07 -4.03 -9.55
N LEU A 102 1.28 -4.33 -10.58
CA LEU A 102 0.15 -3.49 -11.00
C LEU A 102 -0.97 -3.45 -9.96
N ILE A 103 -1.28 -4.59 -9.34
CA ILE A 103 -2.26 -4.65 -8.24
C ILE A 103 -1.79 -3.78 -7.08
N THR A 104 -0.53 -3.95 -6.66
CA THR A 104 0.04 -3.22 -5.52
C THR A 104 0.06 -1.71 -5.79
N SER A 105 0.44 -1.28 -7.00
CA SER A 105 0.41 0.13 -7.36
C SER A 105 -1.00 0.72 -7.34
N CYS A 106 -1.99 0.00 -7.88
CA CYS A 106 -3.40 0.42 -7.84
C CYS A 106 -3.91 0.56 -6.40
N LEU A 107 -3.62 -0.42 -5.54
CA LEU A 107 -4.07 -0.40 -4.14
C LEU A 107 -3.41 0.72 -3.34
N VAL A 108 -2.14 1.02 -3.62
CA VAL A 108 -1.42 2.13 -2.99
C VAL A 108 -2.02 3.48 -3.36
N VAL A 109 -2.48 3.66 -4.60
CA VAL A 109 -3.22 4.87 -5.02
C VAL A 109 -4.54 4.97 -4.25
N CYS A 110 -5.32 3.88 -4.16
CA CYS A 110 -6.54 3.85 -3.34
C CYS A 110 -6.28 4.24 -1.88
N TYR A 111 -5.21 3.69 -1.30
CA TYR A 111 -4.80 4.01 0.07
C TYR A 111 -4.48 5.50 0.22
N ASN A 112 -3.66 6.05 -0.67
CA ASN A 112 -3.27 7.46 -0.66
C ASN A 112 -4.42 8.43 -0.96
N LEU A 113 -5.51 7.95 -1.57
CA LEU A 113 -6.75 8.70 -1.69
C LEU A 113 -7.50 8.73 -0.35
N LEU A 114 -7.55 7.64 0.41
CA LEU A 114 -8.34 7.62 1.64
C LEU A 114 -7.66 8.28 2.85
N THR A 115 -6.35 8.09 2.98
CA THR A 115 -5.59 8.47 4.18
C THR A 115 -5.54 9.98 4.50
N PRO A 116 -5.51 10.92 3.51
CA PRO A 116 -5.44 12.34 3.84
C PRO A 116 -6.77 12.90 4.35
N LEU A 117 -7.89 12.19 4.17
CA LEU A 117 -9.23 12.72 4.42
C LEU A 117 -9.44 13.16 5.87
N TYR A 118 -8.91 12.39 6.82
CA TYR A 118 -9.01 12.74 8.23
C TYR A 118 -8.10 13.92 8.58
N ASP A 119 -6.86 13.88 8.10
CA ASP A 119 -5.87 14.93 8.34
C ASP A 119 -6.27 16.27 7.72
N MET A 120 -6.98 16.25 6.59
CA MET A 120 -7.55 17.44 5.97
C MET A 120 -8.57 18.13 6.87
N LYS A 121 -9.38 17.36 7.60
CA LYS A 121 -10.41 17.88 8.51
C LYS A 121 -9.86 18.27 9.87
N ASN A 122 -8.89 17.51 10.38
CA ASN A 122 -8.31 17.67 11.72
C ASN A 122 -6.77 17.73 11.68
N PRO A 123 -6.17 18.73 11.03
CA PRO A 123 -4.71 18.83 10.95
C PRO A 123 -4.10 19.21 12.30
N SER A 124 -2.99 18.57 12.66
CA SER A 124 -2.13 18.96 13.77
C SER A 124 -1.14 20.03 13.32
N ILE A 125 -1.50 21.30 13.57
CA ILE A 125 -0.80 22.50 13.06
C ILE A 125 0.31 22.95 14.02
N GLU A 126 0.14 22.70 15.31
CA GLU A 126 1.07 23.10 16.36
C GLU A 126 2.00 21.94 16.73
N TRP A 127 3.20 21.95 16.16
CA TRP A 127 4.26 21.02 16.51
C TRP A 127 5.55 21.77 16.81
N GLU A 128 6.33 21.26 17.77
CA GLU A 128 7.61 21.84 18.16
C GLU A 128 8.70 21.60 17.11
N ASN A 129 8.64 20.44 16.45
CA ASN A 129 9.54 20.08 15.36
C ASN A 129 8.77 19.28 14.28
N PRO A 130 9.23 19.31 13.01
CA PRO A 130 8.54 18.64 11.90
C PRO A 130 8.42 17.12 12.08
N SER A 131 9.28 16.49 12.88
CA SER A 131 9.23 15.05 13.13
C SER A 131 7.98 14.65 13.91
N VAL A 132 7.48 15.52 14.80
CA VAL A 132 6.23 15.28 15.56
C VAL A 132 5.03 15.19 14.62
N ALA A 133 4.97 16.04 13.59
CA ALA A 133 3.90 16.04 12.59
C ALA A 133 3.84 14.74 11.77
N ILE A 134 4.99 14.05 11.63
CA ILE A 134 5.14 12.86 10.79
C ILE A 134 5.07 11.57 11.61
N LYS A 135 5.70 11.50 12.78
CA LYS A 135 5.90 10.25 13.53
C LYS A 135 5.01 10.11 14.76
N SER A 136 4.75 11.21 15.47
CA SER A 136 4.04 11.22 16.76
C SER A 136 2.62 11.77 16.65
N ASN A 137 2.16 12.04 15.43
CA ASN A 137 0.83 12.57 15.18
C ASN A 137 -0.21 11.44 15.24
N PRO A 138 -1.28 11.55 16.04
CA PRO A 138 -2.33 10.53 16.12
C PRO A 138 -3.01 10.26 14.76
N ASN A 139 -3.02 11.24 13.85
CA ASN A 139 -3.53 11.06 12.49
C ASN A 139 -2.77 9.97 11.73
N VAL A 140 -1.53 9.67 12.13
CA VAL A 140 -0.76 8.55 11.58
C VAL A 140 -1.48 7.23 11.85
N LEU A 141 -1.92 7.01 13.08
CA LEU A 141 -2.65 5.78 13.44
C LEU A 141 -4.01 5.73 12.72
N ILE A 142 -4.70 6.86 12.61
CA ILE A 142 -5.99 6.96 11.92
C ILE A 142 -5.84 6.64 10.43
N SER A 143 -4.76 7.05 9.80
CA SER A 143 -4.53 6.68 8.40
C SER A 143 -4.28 5.18 8.20
N LEU A 144 -3.62 4.51 9.16
CA LEU A 144 -3.47 3.04 9.13
C LEU A 144 -4.83 2.33 9.21
N LEU A 145 -5.78 2.89 9.97
CA LEU A 145 -7.15 2.39 10.03
C LEU A 145 -7.87 2.42 8.67
N TYR A 146 -7.51 3.34 7.77
CA TYR A 146 -8.03 3.32 6.38
C TYR A 146 -7.39 2.22 5.52
N GLY A 147 -6.15 1.84 5.81
CA GLY A 147 -5.43 0.79 5.07
C GLY A 147 -5.85 -0.63 5.46
N LEU A 148 -6.22 -0.85 6.73
CA LEU A 148 -6.58 -2.18 7.23
C LEU A 148 -7.76 -2.83 6.48
N PRO A 149 -8.90 -2.16 6.24
CA PRO A 149 -10.00 -2.73 5.46
C PRO A 149 -9.59 -3.11 4.04
N LEU A 150 -8.74 -2.31 3.40
CA LEU A 150 -8.25 -2.58 2.04
C LEU A 150 -7.42 -3.88 2.01
N LEU A 151 -6.51 -4.05 2.98
CA LEU A 151 -5.69 -5.26 3.12
C LEU A 151 -6.54 -6.49 3.40
N ILE A 152 -7.50 -6.39 4.34
CA ILE A 152 -8.40 -7.49 4.70
C ILE A 152 -9.25 -7.91 3.49
N LEU A 153 -9.79 -6.94 2.75
CA LEU A 153 -10.62 -7.22 1.58
C LEU A 153 -9.84 -7.96 0.49
N VAL A 154 -8.65 -7.46 0.13
CA VAL A 154 -7.82 -8.05 -0.94
C VAL A 154 -7.36 -9.46 -0.56
N THR A 155 -6.92 -9.65 0.69
CA THR A 155 -6.50 -10.97 1.18
C THR A 155 -7.67 -11.95 1.28
N ALA A 156 -8.86 -11.51 1.68
CA ALA A 156 -10.06 -12.34 1.71
C ALA A 156 -10.51 -12.77 0.31
N ILE A 157 -10.49 -11.85 -0.67
CA ILE A 157 -10.81 -12.17 -2.07
C ILE A 157 -9.82 -13.20 -2.61
N HIS A 158 -8.51 -12.99 -2.40
CA HIS A 158 -7.50 -13.95 -2.83
C HIS A 158 -7.68 -15.32 -2.18
N PHE A 159 -7.92 -15.38 -0.87
CA PHE A 159 -8.16 -16.64 -0.16
C PHE A 159 -9.39 -17.37 -0.70
N GLY A 160 -10.48 -16.64 -0.99
CA GLY A 160 -11.67 -17.20 -1.63
C GLY A 160 -11.37 -17.80 -3.01
N LEU A 161 -10.60 -17.10 -3.85
CA LEU A 161 -10.20 -17.59 -5.17
C LEU A 161 -9.37 -18.88 -5.08
N VAL A 162 -8.45 -18.94 -4.12
CA VAL A 162 -7.65 -20.16 -3.85
C VAL A 162 -8.56 -21.30 -3.35
N TRP A 163 -9.53 -21.02 -2.48
CA TRP A 163 -10.48 -22.01 -1.99
C TRP A 163 -11.29 -22.68 -3.12
N PHE A 164 -11.70 -21.90 -4.12
CA PHE A 164 -12.38 -22.41 -5.31
C PHE A 164 -11.43 -23.01 -6.37
N SER A 165 -10.14 -23.18 -6.05
CA SER A 165 -9.13 -23.74 -6.96
C SER A 165 -9.01 -22.97 -8.30
N VAL A 166 -9.25 -21.66 -8.27
CA VAL A 166 -9.06 -20.80 -9.44
C VAL A 166 -7.56 -20.74 -9.77
N GLN A 167 -7.22 -20.84 -11.07
CA GLN A 167 -5.83 -20.73 -11.51
C GLN A 167 -5.21 -19.40 -11.04
N PRO A 168 -3.99 -19.38 -10.48
CA PRO A 168 -3.40 -18.19 -9.85
C PRO A 168 -3.36 -16.96 -10.76
N LEU A 169 -2.92 -17.11 -12.01
CA LEU A 169 -2.91 -16.02 -13.00
C LEU A 169 -4.30 -15.41 -13.25
N ILE A 170 -5.34 -16.25 -13.36
CA ILE A 170 -6.72 -15.79 -13.57
C ILE A 170 -7.21 -15.05 -12.32
N GLY A 171 -6.92 -15.58 -11.13
CA GLY A 171 -7.26 -14.92 -9.87
C GLY A 171 -6.58 -13.56 -9.71
N ALA A 172 -5.30 -13.46 -10.07
CA ALA A 172 -4.56 -12.19 -10.06
C ALA A 172 -5.17 -11.17 -11.03
N LEU A 173 -5.51 -11.57 -12.25
CA LEU A 173 -6.19 -10.69 -13.21
C LEU A 173 -7.56 -10.20 -12.71
N MET A 174 -8.34 -11.06 -12.05
CA MET A 174 -9.61 -10.65 -11.43
C MET A 174 -9.40 -9.59 -10.35
N ILE A 175 -8.41 -9.79 -9.47
CA ILE A 175 -8.06 -8.80 -8.43
C ILE A 175 -7.60 -7.49 -9.06
N LEU A 176 -6.81 -7.54 -10.14
CA LEU A 176 -6.37 -6.35 -10.87
C LEU A 176 -7.55 -5.57 -11.45
N VAL A 177 -8.53 -6.25 -12.07
CA VAL A 177 -9.74 -5.61 -12.59
C VAL A 177 -10.52 -4.92 -11.47
N ILE A 178 -10.67 -5.58 -10.32
CA ILE A 178 -11.32 -5.00 -9.14
C ILE A 178 -10.55 -3.76 -8.65
N ALA A 179 -9.22 -3.85 -8.56
CA ALA A 179 -8.38 -2.74 -8.11
C ALA A 179 -8.47 -1.53 -9.06
N ILE A 180 -8.52 -1.76 -10.37
CA ILE A 180 -8.71 -0.71 -11.37
C ILE A 180 -10.12 -0.11 -11.25
N ALA A 181 -11.15 -0.94 -11.09
CA ALA A 181 -12.53 -0.48 -10.93
C ALA A 181 -12.69 0.43 -9.70
N ILE A 182 -12.05 0.10 -8.58
CA ILE A 182 -12.04 0.93 -7.38
C ILE A 182 -11.38 2.29 -7.64
N ASN A 183 -10.29 2.33 -8.42
CA ASN A 183 -9.61 3.58 -8.76
C ASN A 183 -10.38 4.46 -9.76
N SER A 184 -11.37 3.90 -10.47
CA SER A 184 -12.13 4.61 -11.50
C SER A 184 -13.41 5.31 -11.00
N ILE A 185 -13.74 5.12 -9.72
CA ILE A 185 -14.89 5.71 -9.02
C ILE A 185 -14.44 6.99 -8.30
#